data_AF-A0A2D4G4B5-F1
#
_entry.id   AF-A0A2D4G4B5-F1
#
_cell.length_a   1.000
_cell.length_b   1.000
_cell.length_c   1.000
_cell.angle_alpha   90.00
_cell.angle_beta   90.00
_cell.angle_gamma   90.00
#
_symmetry.space_group_name_H-M   'P 1'
#
loop_
_entity.id
_entity.type
_entity.pdbx_description
1 polymer ?
#
loop_
_entity_poly.entity_id
_entity_poly.type
_entity_poly.pdbx_seq_one_letter_code
_entity_poly.pdbx_strand_id
1 'polypeptide(L)'
;SVCGNVFSLRETRSAQQRGKMVENETNQLQDGSLIDLCGATLLWRTAEGLSRTPTVKHLEALRQEINAARPQCPVGFNTLAFPSMKRKDVVDEKQPWVYLNCGHVHG
;
A
#
# COMPACT_ATOMS: atom_id res chain seq x y z
N SER A 1 -9.06 9.34 18.41
CA SER A 1 -10.28 8.97 19.17
C SER A 1 -11.47 9.74 18.59
N VAL A 2 -12.68 9.56 19.14
CA VAL A 2 -13.88 10.32 18.70
C VAL A 2 -13.65 11.83 18.71
N CYS A 3 -12.97 12.35 19.73
CA CYS A 3 -12.65 13.79 19.85
C CYS A 3 -11.32 14.20 19.20
N GLY A 4 -10.75 13.39 18.30
CA GLY A 4 -9.53 13.76 17.57
C GLY A 4 -8.19 13.54 18.28
N ASN A 5 -8.16 13.06 19.53
CA ASN A 5 -6.89 12.76 20.22
C ASN A 5 -6.17 11.55 19.61
N VAL A 6 -4.83 11.62 19.54
CA VAL A 6 -3.98 10.56 18.99
C VAL A 6 -3.53 9.58 20.09
N PHE A 7 -3.57 8.29 19.77
CA PHE A 7 -3.17 7.20 20.66
C PHE A 7 -2.30 6.20 19.93
N SER A 8 -1.40 5.54 20.66
CA SER A 8 -0.73 4.35 20.18
C SER A 8 -1.75 3.27 19.82
N LEU A 9 -1.34 2.31 18.99
CA LEU A 9 -2.11 1.10 18.76
C LEU A 9 -2.36 0.35 20.08
N ARG A 10 -3.48 -0.36 20.13
CA ARG A 10 -3.80 -1.31 21.20
C ARG A 10 -3.02 -2.60 20.98
N GLU A 11 -2.91 -3.45 22.01
CA GLU A 11 -2.24 -4.76 21.89
C GLU A 11 -2.86 -5.64 20.78
N THR A 12 -4.19 -5.63 20.69
CA THR A 12 -4.93 -6.21 19.57
C THR A 12 -5.97 -5.21 19.08
N ARG A 13 -6.37 -5.33 17.80
CA ARG A 13 -7.28 -4.38 17.14
C ARG A 13 -8.57 -4.11 17.93
N SER A 14 -9.10 -5.13 18.60
CA SER A 14 -10.37 -5.08 19.33
C SER A 14 -10.21 -5.07 20.86
N ALA A 15 -8.99 -4.99 21.40
CA ALA A 15 -8.76 -4.97 22.85
C ALA A 15 -9.52 -3.81 23.50
N GLN A 16 -10.09 -4.02 24.69
CA GLN A 16 -10.84 -2.96 25.39
C GLN A 16 -9.92 -1.86 25.95
N GLN A 17 -8.68 -2.20 26.27
CA GLN A 17 -7.70 -1.26 26.81
C GLN A 17 -7.22 -0.29 25.70
N ARG A 18 -7.33 1.01 25.96
CA ARG A 18 -6.83 2.07 25.07
C ARG A 18 -5.30 2.08 25.08
N GLY A 19 -4.69 2.43 23.95
CA GLY A 19 -3.28 2.78 23.87
C GLY A 19 -2.92 4.07 24.64
N LYS A 20 -1.63 4.35 24.73
CA LYS A 20 -1.08 5.54 25.39
C LYS A 20 -1.33 6.79 24.54
N MET A 21 -1.57 7.93 25.20
CA MET A 21 -1.74 9.20 24.50
C MET A 21 -0.43 9.62 23.83
N VAL A 22 -0.51 10.13 22.61
CA VAL A 22 0.64 10.67 21.88
C VAL A 22 0.45 12.18 21.79
N GLU A 23 1.10 12.91 22.69
CA GLU A 23 0.88 14.36 22.87
C GLU A 23 1.55 15.20 21.77
N ASN A 24 2.59 14.65 21.13
CA ASN A 24 3.37 15.31 20.09
C ASN A 24 2.85 15.03 18.67
N GLU A 25 1.71 14.35 18.53
CA GLU A 25 1.07 14.08 17.24
C GLU A 25 -0.34 14.68 17.18
N THR A 26 -0.82 14.95 15.96
CA THR A 26 -2.15 15.54 15.73
C THR A 26 -2.94 14.67 14.75
N ASN A 27 -4.26 14.85 14.72
CA ASN A 27 -5.14 14.20 13.75
C ASN A 27 -5.23 14.95 12.41
N GLN A 28 -4.39 15.95 12.16
CA GLN A 28 -4.38 16.65 10.88
C GLN A 28 -3.83 15.72 9.79
N LEU A 29 -4.62 15.52 8.74
CA LEU A 29 -4.24 14.67 7.62
C LEU A 29 -3.20 15.39 6.75
N GLN A 30 -2.14 14.67 6.40
CA GLN A 30 -1.08 15.12 5.50
C GLN A 30 -1.21 14.42 4.16
N ASP A 31 -0.68 15.00 3.08
CA ASP A 31 -0.71 14.33 1.77
C ASP A 31 -0.09 12.92 1.88
N GLY A 32 -0.85 11.90 1.49
CA GLY A 32 -0.42 10.51 1.61
C GLY A 32 -0.81 9.80 2.91
N SER A 33 -1.54 10.45 3.83
CA SER A 33 -2.04 9.77 5.04
C SER A 33 -2.91 8.57 4.69
N LEU A 34 -2.65 7.42 5.32
CA LEU A 34 -3.46 6.20 5.21
C LEU A 34 -4.44 6.13 6.38
N ILE A 35 -5.71 5.87 6.08
CA ILE A 35 -6.79 5.76 7.07
C ILE A 35 -7.40 4.37 6.99
N ASP A 36 -7.13 3.57 8.01
CA ASP A 36 -7.69 2.21 8.14
C ASP A 36 -9.05 2.26 8.86
N LEU A 37 -10.12 1.89 8.14
CA LEU A 37 -11.50 1.85 8.63
C LEU A 37 -11.96 0.42 8.99
N CYS A 38 -11.03 -0.46 9.34
CA CYS A 38 -11.30 -1.83 9.76
C CYS A 38 -12.04 -2.68 8.70
N GLY A 39 -11.62 -2.56 7.44
CA GLY A 39 -12.18 -3.31 6.31
C GLY A 39 -11.91 -2.65 4.96
N ALA A 40 -11.66 -1.34 4.98
CA ALA A 40 -11.15 -0.57 3.86
C ALA A 40 -10.04 0.36 4.34
N THR A 41 -9.07 0.62 3.46
CA THR A 41 -8.03 1.63 3.69
C THR A 41 -8.22 2.76 2.71
N LEU A 42 -8.36 3.98 3.21
CA LEU A 42 -8.41 5.19 2.39
C LEU A 42 -7.01 5.80 2.27
N LEU A 43 -6.69 6.34 1.10
CA LEU A 43 -5.54 7.21 0.89
C LEU A 43 -6.04 8.65 0.85
N TRP A 44 -5.61 9.47 1.82
CA TRP A 44 -5.87 10.91 1.78
C TRP A 44 -4.86 11.61 0.88
N ARG A 45 -5.35 12.49 0.02
CA ARG A 45 -4.55 13.38 -0.82
C ARG A 45 -5.04 14.80 -0.63
N THR A 46 -4.09 15.71 -0.47
CA THR A 46 -4.32 17.15 -0.64
C THR A 46 -4.81 17.42 -2.07
N ALA A 47 -5.46 18.56 -2.31
CA ALA A 47 -5.88 18.94 -3.66
C ALA A 47 -4.69 18.99 -4.64
N GLU A 48 -3.55 19.53 -4.20
CA GLU A 48 -2.33 19.57 -4.99
C GLU A 48 -1.78 18.15 -5.23
N GLY A 49 -1.70 17.31 -4.20
CA GLY A 49 -1.31 15.91 -4.33
C GLY A 49 -2.22 15.13 -5.28
N LEU A 50 -3.53 15.37 -5.23
CA LEU A 50 -4.49 14.75 -6.12
C LEU A 50 -4.27 15.20 -7.57
N SER A 51 -4.02 16.49 -7.81
CA SER A 51 -3.71 17.02 -9.14
C SER A 51 -2.42 16.44 -9.74
N ARG A 52 -1.47 16.06 -8.88
CA ARG A 52 -0.19 15.41 -9.23
C ARG A 52 -0.25 13.88 -9.19
N THR A 53 -1.44 13.29 -9.11
CA THR A 53 -1.59 11.83 -9.09
C THR A 53 -0.99 11.22 -10.36
N PRO A 54 -0.21 10.13 -10.26
CA PRO A 54 0.32 9.44 -11.43
C PRO A 54 -0.79 9.04 -12.40
N THR A 55 -0.57 9.29 -13.69
CA THR A 55 -1.48 8.80 -14.74
C THR A 55 -1.23 7.32 -15.00
N VAL A 56 -2.21 6.63 -15.60
CA VAL A 56 -2.04 5.22 -16.04
C VAL A 56 -0.82 5.08 -16.96
N LYS A 57 -0.56 6.06 -17.83
CA LYS A 57 0.62 6.08 -18.70
C LYS A 57 1.93 6.16 -17.89
N HIS A 58 1.95 6.97 -16.83
CA HIS A 58 3.11 7.08 -15.95
C HIS A 58 3.36 5.74 -15.22
N LEU A 59 2.31 5.13 -14.68
CA LEU A 59 2.41 3.83 -14.00
C LEU A 59 2.89 2.72 -14.96
N GLU A 60 2.41 2.72 -16.19
CA GLU A 60 2.84 1.78 -17.24
C GLU A 60 4.33 1.96 -17.58
N ALA A 61 4.82 3.20 -17.68
CA ALA A 61 6.23 3.49 -17.94
C ALA A 61 7.13 3.02 -16.79
N LEU A 62 6.79 3.33 -15.53
CA LEU A 62 7.53 2.84 -14.35
C LEU A 62 7.55 1.31 -14.29
N ARG A 63 6.44 0.64 -14.62
CA ARG A 63 6.41 -0.82 -14.67
C ARG A 63 7.37 -1.38 -15.73
N GLN A 64 7.41 -0.77 -16.91
CA GLN A 64 8.32 -1.17 -17.97
C GLN A 64 9.79 -1.00 -17.55
N GLU A 65 10.11 0.11 -16.87
CA GLU A 65 11.44 0.36 -16.31
C GLU A 65 11.83 -0.70 -15.27
N ILE A 66 10.93 -1.03 -14.34
CA ILE A 66 11.16 -2.10 -13.36
C ILE A 66 11.38 -3.44 -14.05
N ASN A 67 10.55 -3.83 -15.01
CA ASN A 67 10.73 -5.07 -15.76
C ASN A 67 12.06 -5.11 -16.53
N ALA A 68 12.48 -3.97 -17.10
CA ALA A 68 13.74 -3.85 -17.81
C ALA A 68 14.96 -4.00 -16.87
N ALA A 69 14.83 -3.64 -15.59
CA ALA A 69 15.84 -3.89 -14.57
C ALA A 69 15.97 -5.37 -14.16
N ARG A 70 15.07 -6.25 -14.63
CA ARG A 70 15.07 -7.71 -14.39
C ARG A 70 15.23 -8.08 -12.90
N PRO A 71 14.36 -7.58 -12.00
CA PRO A 71 14.45 -7.83 -10.56
C PRO A 71 14.44 -9.34 -10.27
N GLN A 72 15.31 -9.79 -9.38
CA GLN A 72 15.40 -11.19 -8.98
C GLN A 72 14.57 -11.47 -7.73
N CYS A 73 13.82 -12.57 -7.73
CA CYS A 73 13.19 -13.09 -6.52
C CYS A 73 14.28 -13.57 -5.55
N PRO A 74 14.33 -13.03 -4.31
CA PRO A 74 15.39 -13.35 -3.36
C PRO A 74 15.35 -14.80 -2.85
N VAL A 75 14.23 -15.51 -3.06
CA VAL A 75 14.05 -16.90 -2.60
C VAL A 75 14.27 -17.90 -3.74
N GLY A 76 13.61 -17.68 -4.88
CA GLY A 76 13.60 -18.63 -6.00
C GLY A 76 14.62 -18.37 -7.10
N PHE A 77 15.37 -17.25 -7.04
CA PHE A 77 16.29 -16.79 -8.10
C PHE A 77 15.68 -16.71 -9.51
N ASN A 78 14.35 -16.56 -9.57
CA ASN A 78 13.63 -16.27 -10.81
C ASN A 78 13.63 -14.77 -11.09
N THR A 79 13.69 -14.39 -12.36
CA THR A 79 13.44 -13.00 -12.76
C THR A 79 11.95 -12.68 -12.65
N LEU A 80 11.60 -11.71 -11.82
CA LEU A 80 10.22 -11.24 -11.65
C LEU A 80 9.81 -10.38 -12.85
N ALA A 81 8.57 -10.54 -13.28
CA ALA A 81 7.95 -9.73 -14.31
C ALA A 81 6.57 -9.24 -13.84
N PHE A 82 6.37 -7.92 -13.86
CA PHE A 82 5.12 -7.29 -13.50
C PHE A 82 4.22 -7.15 -14.74
N PRO A 83 2.97 -7.65 -14.71
CA PRO A 83 2.05 -7.57 -15.84
C PRO A 83 1.44 -6.17 -16.00
N SER A 84 0.95 -5.84 -17.20
CA SER A 84 0.21 -4.59 -17.42
C SER A 84 -1.17 -4.59 -16.77
N MET A 85 -1.61 -3.40 -16.36
CA MET A 85 -2.91 -3.16 -15.74
C MET A 85 -4.11 -3.35 -16.68
N LYS A 86 -3.89 -3.66 -17.96
CA LYS A 86 -4.99 -4.05 -18.85
C LYS A 86 -5.69 -5.26 -18.24
N ARG A 87 -6.98 -5.13 -17.89
CA ARG A 87 -7.81 -6.26 -17.46
C ARG A 87 -7.70 -7.35 -18.52
N LYS A 88 -7.05 -8.46 -18.15
CA LYS A 88 -7.29 -9.72 -18.82
C LYS A 88 -8.52 -10.32 -18.15
N ASP A 89 -9.54 -10.67 -18.94
CA ASP A 89 -10.72 -11.39 -18.43
C ASP A 89 -10.35 -12.80 -17.94
N VAL A 90 -9.12 -13.25 -18.22
CA VAL A 90 -8.56 -14.52 -17.77
C VAL A 90 -7.45 -14.24 -16.76
N VAL A 91 -7.61 -14.76 -15.54
CA VAL A 91 -6.56 -14.75 -14.51
C VAL A 91 -5.45 -15.69 -14.99
N ASP A 92 -4.25 -15.14 -15.15
CA ASP A 92 -3.06 -15.91 -15.52
C ASP A 92 -2.61 -16.72 -14.30
N GLU A 93 -2.52 -18.05 -14.41
CA GLU A 93 -2.20 -18.95 -13.27
C GLU A 93 -0.78 -18.70 -12.69
N LYS A 94 0.08 -17.98 -13.41
CA LYS A 94 1.47 -17.67 -13.04
C LYS A 94 1.70 -16.20 -12.67
N GLN A 95 0.74 -15.54 -12.02
CA GLN A 95 0.99 -14.18 -11.52
C GLN A 95 1.77 -14.20 -10.20
N PRO A 96 2.76 -13.32 -10.04
CA PRO A 96 3.43 -13.15 -8.76
C PRO A 96 2.47 -12.57 -7.72
N TRP A 97 2.29 -13.27 -6.62
CA TRP A 97 1.52 -12.86 -5.46
C TRP A 97 2.45 -12.24 -4.42
N VAL A 98 2.04 -11.10 -3.84
CA VAL A 98 2.75 -10.49 -2.71
C VAL A 98 2.03 -10.84 -1.42
N TYR A 99 2.73 -11.48 -0.49
CA TYR A 99 2.24 -11.69 0.86
C TYR A 99 2.32 -10.37 1.64
N LEU A 100 1.18 -9.72 1.86
CA LEU A 100 1.10 -8.42 2.51
C LEU A 100 1.72 -8.39 3.92
N ASN A 101 1.78 -9.54 4.62
CA ASN A 101 2.33 -9.63 5.98
C ASN A 101 3.86 -9.65 6.03
N CYS A 102 4.55 -10.05 4.95
CA CYS A 102 6.01 -10.23 4.96
C CYS A 102 6.70 -9.69 3.70
N GLY A 103 5.96 -9.13 2.74
CA GLY A 103 6.50 -8.60 1.49
C GLY A 103 7.05 -9.67 0.54
N HIS A 104 7.00 -10.96 0.90
CA HIS A 104 7.46 -12.04 0.04
C HIS A 104 6.62 -12.10 -1.24
N VAL A 105 7.31 -12.29 -2.36
CA VAL A 105 6.68 -12.45 -3.67
C VAL A 105 6.81 -13.92 -4.08
N HIS A 106 5.68 -14.58 -4.34
CA HIS A 106 5.62 -15.95 -4.83
C HIS A 106 5.00 -15.99 -6.23
N GLY A 107 5.74 -16.53 -7.19
CA GLY A 107 5.35 -16.67 -8.58
C GLY A 107 6.31 -17.58 -9.31
#